data_AF-A0A6G9AFI1-F1
#
_entry.id   AF-A0A6G9AFI1-F1
#
_cell.length_a   1.000
_cell.length_b   1.000
_cell.length_c   1.000
_cell.angle_alpha   90.00
_cell.angle_beta   90.00
_cell.angle_gamma   90.00
#
_symmetry.space_group_name_H-M   'P 1'
#
loop_
_entity.id
_entity.type
_entity.pdbx_description
1 polymer ?
#
loop_
_entity_poly.entity_id
_entity_poly.type
_entity_poly.pdbx_seq_one_letter_code
_entity_poly.pdbx_strand_id
1 'polypeptide(L)'
;MKTLLFCFANDRDRPLPELRREDDTIDRLLDPLSSQQHFQKIRDSFATTDSVASKIITYQDSLCLFHYSGHAGASVLHLEDSSARAVGVAQLLARCPQLRLIFLNGCSTLEHIQLLREQNSKAAIIATSTPVEDTVATQFSITFYRALISGTTLAEALERARLELQVKDATVIETIRGGIVTELEEVSRNQWYFSTPDEVTTQWKLPAGEELRSAERRTRYDRNIRLALILGSIAIVGGSYQYFRTHQSFDYTVYLRPGQGQAPVAGKVKLRLLLGNTPREETADANGRVVIAGIPSQFQEKPVRIELLNSPDQAFSNGTSIDTLLLAETEATLSLIPHQDLCCIRGTVYDNNGQPVPKATVWAENFPPQQTDSVGRFVLPLPVQYQQETSIRVTARKNQQQASVHATPREETSVSLPL
;
A
#
# COMPACT_ATOMS: atom_id res chain seq x y z
N MET A 1 23.61 15.18 -28.74
CA MET A 1 22.35 14.48 -28.39
C MET A 1 22.16 14.62 -26.88
N LYS A 2 20.95 14.88 -26.38
CA LYS A 2 20.70 15.00 -24.93
C LYS A 2 20.80 13.63 -24.25
N THR A 3 21.33 13.59 -23.03
CA THR A 3 21.56 12.36 -22.28
C THR A 3 20.67 12.30 -21.04
N LEU A 4 20.02 11.16 -20.84
CA LEU A 4 19.31 10.79 -19.61
C LEU A 4 20.14 9.72 -18.90
N LEU A 5 20.50 9.96 -17.65
CA LEU A 5 21.27 9.03 -16.82
C LEU A 5 20.38 8.46 -15.72
N PHE A 6 20.28 7.14 -15.67
CA PHE A 6 19.53 6.38 -14.66
C PHE A 6 20.49 5.50 -13.86
N CYS A 7 20.53 5.70 -12.55
CA CYS A 7 21.41 5.01 -11.62
C CYS A 7 20.57 4.34 -10.52
N PHE A 8 20.61 3.01 -10.46
CA PHE A 8 19.93 2.22 -9.44
C PHE A 8 20.98 1.58 -8.55
N ALA A 9 20.96 1.88 -7.26
CA ALA A 9 21.89 1.31 -6.29
C ALA A 9 21.36 -0.02 -5.74
N ASN A 10 21.06 -0.96 -6.64
CA ASN A 10 20.60 -2.29 -6.26
C ASN A 10 21.79 -3.15 -5.82
N ASP A 11 21.68 -3.84 -4.70
CA ASP A 11 22.72 -4.74 -4.21
C ASP A 11 22.75 -6.01 -5.10
N ARG A 12 23.94 -6.44 -5.54
CA ARG A 12 24.11 -7.61 -6.41
C ARG A 12 23.82 -8.91 -5.68
N ASP A 13 24.16 -8.97 -4.39
CA ASP A 13 24.05 -10.14 -3.54
C ASP A 13 22.68 -10.21 -2.86
N ARG A 14 22.06 -9.04 -2.63
CA ARG A 14 20.73 -8.91 -2.01
C ARG A 14 19.82 -7.95 -2.79
N PRO A 15 19.42 -8.31 -4.02
CA PRO A 15 18.65 -7.42 -4.86
C PRO A 15 17.24 -7.18 -4.29
N LEU A 16 16.81 -5.93 -4.32
CA LEU A 16 15.46 -5.54 -3.95
C LEU A 16 14.52 -5.72 -5.15
N PRO A 17 13.43 -6.47 -5.01
CA PRO A 17 12.50 -6.73 -6.12
C PRO A 17 11.87 -5.47 -6.69
N GLU A 18 11.47 -4.53 -5.83
CA GLU A 18 10.82 -3.28 -6.28
C GLU A 18 11.80 -2.34 -6.98
N LEU A 19 13.03 -2.19 -6.49
CA LEU A 19 14.07 -1.40 -7.19
C LEU A 19 14.40 -2.00 -8.56
N ARG A 20 14.46 -3.33 -8.67
CA ARG A 20 14.61 -4.01 -9.98
C ARG A 20 13.40 -3.75 -10.88
N ARG A 21 12.20 -3.80 -10.33
CA ARG A 21 10.96 -3.54 -11.07
C ARG A 21 10.89 -2.10 -11.57
N GLU A 22 11.29 -1.13 -10.77
CA GLU A 22 11.41 0.28 -11.15
C GLU A 22 12.36 0.41 -12.35
N ASP A 23 13.57 -0.12 -12.21
CA ASP A 23 14.62 -0.10 -13.24
C ASP A 23 14.14 -0.73 -14.56
N ASP A 24 13.70 -1.99 -14.53
CA ASP A 24 13.24 -2.72 -15.72
C ASP A 24 12.00 -2.09 -16.37
N THR A 25 11.16 -1.39 -15.61
CA THR A 25 9.95 -0.75 -16.15
C THR A 25 10.27 0.60 -16.79
N ILE A 26 11.08 1.44 -16.13
CA ILE A 26 11.51 2.72 -16.69
C ILE A 26 12.33 2.50 -17.97
N ASP A 27 13.21 1.50 -17.96
CA ASP A 27 14.03 1.15 -19.11
C ASP A 27 13.18 0.86 -20.35
N ARG A 28 12.18 -0.03 -20.20
CA ARG A 28 11.21 -0.40 -21.25
C ARG A 28 10.33 0.77 -21.69
N LEU A 29 9.92 1.65 -20.77
CA LEU A 29 9.12 2.83 -21.11
C LEU A 29 9.87 3.80 -22.03
N LEU A 30 11.19 3.89 -21.88
CA LEU A 30 12.04 4.83 -22.61
C LEU A 30 12.65 4.25 -23.89
N ASP A 31 12.68 2.92 -24.04
CA ASP A 31 13.22 2.22 -25.22
C ASP A 31 12.69 2.76 -26.56
N PRO A 32 11.37 2.98 -26.75
CA PRO A 32 10.86 3.44 -28.03
C PRO A 32 11.44 4.81 -28.43
N LEU A 33 11.52 5.76 -27.48
CA LEU A 33 12.04 7.10 -27.76
C LEU A 33 13.57 7.12 -27.89
N SER A 34 14.27 6.29 -27.11
CA SER A 34 15.73 6.19 -27.18
C SER A 34 16.19 5.53 -28.49
N SER A 35 15.48 4.49 -28.96
CA SER A 35 15.78 3.82 -30.24
C SER A 35 15.53 4.72 -31.46
N GLN A 36 14.59 5.66 -31.34
CA GLN A 36 14.35 6.74 -32.31
C GLN A 36 15.35 7.92 -32.19
N GLN A 37 16.40 7.77 -31.39
CA GLN A 37 17.45 8.78 -31.19
C GLN A 37 16.96 10.15 -30.69
N HIS A 38 15.80 10.20 -30.02
CA HIS A 38 15.34 11.45 -29.40
C HIS A 38 16.22 11.89 -28.22
N PHE A 39 16.85 10.93 -27.55
CA PHE A 39 17.86 11.13 -26.52
C PHE A 39 18.73 9.88 -26.38
N GLN A 40 19.87 10.03 -25.72
CA GLN A 40 20.70 8.91 -25.26
C GLN A 40 20.24 8.48 -23.87
N LYS A 41 19.82 7.23 -23.71
CA LYS A 41 19.56 6.63 -22.40
C LYS A 41 20.82 5.90 -21.90
N ILE A 42 21.29 6.26 -20.71
CA ILE A 42 22.38 5.58 -20.01
C ILE A 42 21.82 4.97 -18.73
N ARG A 43 21.98 3.65 -18.58
CA ARG A 43 21.48 2.86 -17.45
C ARG A 43 22.65 2.26 -16.67
N ASP A 44 22.60 2.36 -15.35
CA ASP A 44 23.48 1.68 -14.41
C ASP A 44 22.66 1.03 -13.30
N SER A 45 22.36 -0.26 -13.44
CA SER A 45 21.50 -1.03 -12.52
C SER A 45 22.13 -1.37 -11.17
N PHE A 46 23.45 -1.18 -11.05
CA PHE A 46 24.24 -1.50 -9.85
C PHE A 46 25.18 -0.34 -9.54
N ALA A 47 24.61 0.86 -9.47
CA ALA A 47 25.33 2.10 -9.38
C ALA A 47 26.14 2.22 -8.07
N THR A 48 27.39 2.61 -8.21
CA THR A 48 28.32 2.94 -7.11
C THR A 48 28.66 4.43 -7.18
N THR A 49 29.24 5.00 -6.13
CA THR A 49 29.63 6.41 -6.13
C THR A 49 30.56 6.75 -7.29
N ASP A 50 31.56 5.90 -7.54
CA ASP A 50 32.55 6.09 -8.59
C ASP A 50 31.92 5.94 -9.98
N SER A 51 31.02 4.98 -10.16
CA SER A 51 30.33 4.78 -11.44
C SER A 51 29.38 5.94 -11.76
N VAL A 52 28.72 6.51 -10.74
CA VAL A 52 27.88 7.70 -10.87
C VAL A 52 28.72 8.92 -11.23
N ALA A 53 29.76 9.23 -10.44
CA ALA A 53 30.63 10.38 -10.67
C ALA A 53 31.28 10.33 -12.07
N SER A 54 31.82 9.17 -12.44
CA SER A 54 32.44 8.97 -13.76
C SER A 54 31.45 9.19 -14.90
N LYS A 55 30.20 8.72 -14.78
CA LYS A 55 29.17 8.95 -15.80
C LYS A 55 28.74 10.41 -15.87
N ILE A 56 28.57 11.10 -14.73
CA ILE A 56 28.25 12.53 -14.73
C ILE A 56 29.35 13.33 -15.45
N ILE A 57 30.62 13.03 -15.15
CA ILE A 57 31.76 13.66 -15.84
C ILE A 57 31.74 13.34 -17.34
N THR A 58 31.54 12.06 -17.71
CA THR A 58 31.52 11.61 -19.10
C THR A 58 30.43 12.31 -19.93
N TYR A 59 29.27 12.54 -19.33
CA TYR A 59 28.10 13.11 -20.01
C TYR A 59 27.82 14.57 -19.62
N GLN A 60 28.77 15.25 -18.98
CA GLN A 60 28.55 16.55 -18.33
C GLN A 60 27.86 17.57 -19.25
N ASP A 61 28.33 17.68 -20.50
CA ASP A 61 27.83 18.67 -21.47
C ASP A 61 26.47 18.33 -22.07
N SER A 62 26.07 17.05 -22.06
CA SER A 62 24.84 16.55 -22.68
C SER A 62 23.78 16.09 -21.67
N LEU A 63 24.14 15.93 -20.40
CA LEU A 63 23.27 15.44 -19.34
C LEU A 63 22.13 16.43 -19.09
N CYS A 64 20.90 16.01 -19.38
CA CYS A 64 19.71 16.83 -19.17
C CYS A 64 18.78 16.31 -18.07
N LEU A 65 18.93 15.04 -17.68
CA LEU A 65 18.15 14.43 -16.60
C LEU A 65 19.01 13.39 -15.89
N PHE A 66 19.03 13.47 -14.57
CA PHE A 66 19.67 12.51 -13.69
C PHE A 66 18.62 11.87 -12.78
N HIS A 67 18.53 10.55 -12.79
CA HIS A 67 17.69 9.76 -11.91
C HIS A 67 18.56 8.86 -11.05
N TYR A 68 18.29 8.87 -9.76
CA TYR A 68 18.91 8.00 -8.79
C TYR A 68 17.83 7.30 -7.95
N SER A 69 17.94 5.99 -7.79
CA SER A 69 17.07 5.23 -6.89
C SER A 69 17.85 4.23 -6.04
N GLY A 70 17.52 4.11 -4.75
CA GLY A 70 18.19 3.19 -3.83
C GLY A 70 17.87 3.42 -2.36
N HIS A 71 18.21 2.45 -1.50
CA HIS A 71 17.99 2.58 -0.06
C HIS A 71 18.97 3.57 0.60
N ALA A 72 18.45 4.34 1.56
CA ALA A 72 19.24 5.13 2.51
C ALA A 72 20.15 4.28 3.42
N GLY A 73 20.09 2.94 3.32
CA GLY A 73 20.83 1.95 4.11
C GLY A 73 22.04 1.29 3.43
N ALA A 74 22.24 1.44 2.11
CA ALA A 74 23.38 0.80 1.43
C ALA A 74 23.93 1.55 0.20
N SER A 75 23.50 2.79 -0.04
CA SER A 75 23.78 3.47 -1.30
C SER A 75 24.65 4.73 -1.11
N VAL A 76 25.16 5.28 -2.22
CA VAL A 76 26.15 6.37 -2.45
C VAL A 76 26.20 7.56 -1.47
N LEU A 77 25.23 7.66 -0.56
CA LEU A 77 24.87 8.75 0.34
C LEU A 77 24.79 8.28 1.82
N HIS A 78 25.70 7.42 2.27
CA HIS A 78 25.76 6.84 3.63
C HIS A 78 26.50 7.73 4.64
N LEU A 79 25.78 8.57 5.39
CA LEU A 79 26.24 9.77 6.10
C LEU A 79 27.27 9.64 7.25
N GLU A 80 28.06 8.57 7.33
CA GLU A 80 29.10 8.44 8.37
C GLU A 80 30.54 8.67 7.86
N ASP A 81 30.81 8.46 6.55
CA ASP A 81 32.05 8.83 5.84
C ASP A 81 31.79 9.49 4.46
N SER A 82 30.51 9.74 4.11
CA SER A 82 30.05 10.05 2.74
C SER A 82 29.71 11.52 2.44
N SER A 83 29.71 12.41 3.44
CA SER A 83 29.27 13.81 3.23
C SER A 83 30.07 14.49 2.10
N ALA A 84 31.40 14.30 2.07
CA ALA A 84 32.26 14.82 1.02
C ALA A 84 31.95 14.24 -0.38
N ARG A 85 31.52 12.97 -0.46
CA ARG A 85 31.18 12.30 -1.73
C ARG A 85 29.83 12.76 -2.26
N ALA A 86 28.84 12.94 -1.38
CA ALA A 86 27.54 13.52 -1.73
C ALA A 86 27.68 14.96 -2.23
N VAL A 87 28.49 15.77 -1.53
CA VAL A 87 28.86 17.13 -1.95
C VAL A 87 29.54 17.09 -3.32
N GLY A 88 30.49 16.17 -3.54
CA GLY A 88 31.15 16.01 -4.84
C GLY A 88 30.18 15.70 -5.99
N VAL A 89 29.25 14.78 -5.80
CA VAL A 89 28.21 14.46 -6.80
C VAL A 89 27.31 15.66 -7.07
N ALA A 90 26.87 16.36 -6.01
CA ALA A 90 26.05 17.57 -6.15
C ALA A 90 26.79 18.68 -6.94
N GLN A 91 28.08 18.86 -6.68
CA GLN A 91 28.94 19.80 -7.41
C GLN A 91 29.16 19.39 -8.88
N LEU A 92 29.24 18.09 -9.17
CA LEU A 92 29.31 17.60 -10.56
C LEU A 92 28.00 17.85 -11.31
N LEU A 93 26.86 17.57 -10.68
CA LEU A 93 25.54 17.83 -11.25
C LEU A 93 25.31 19.34 -11.50
N ALA A 94 25.71 20.20 -10.57
CA ALA A 94 25.61 21.66 -10.72
C ALA A 94 26.43 22.21 -11.90
N ARG A 95 27.48 21.50 -12.31
CA ARG A 95 28.32 21.85 -13.48
C ARG A 95 27.75 21.39 -14.82
N CYS A 96 26.65 20.63 -14.83
CA CYS A 96 26.03 20.15 -16.07
C CYS A 96 25.13 21.26 -16.68
N PRO A 97 25.54 21.91 -17.78
CA PRO A 97 24.85 23.11 -18.29
C PRO A 97 23.46 22.83 -18.86
N GLN A 98 23.19 21.58 -19.24
CA GLN A 98 21.91 21.16 -19.83
C GLN A 98 20.97 20.49 -18.84
N LEU A 99 21.38 20.31 -17.57
CA LEU A 99 20.61 19.59 -16.57
C LEU A 99 19.31 20.34 -16.24
N ARG A 100 18.18 19.65 -16.42
CA ARG A 100 16.83 20.19 -16.20
C ARG A 100 16.08 19.47 -15.09
N LEU A 101 16.41 18.20 -14.84
CA LEU A 101 15.78 17.41 -13.79
C LEU A 101 16.81 16.56 -13.04
N ILE A 102 16.73 16.61 -11.72
CA ILE A 102 17.35 15.68 -10.77
C ILE A 102 16.22 14.96 -10.05
N PHE A 103 16.16 13.63 -10.16
CA PHE A 103 15.17 12.79 -9.50
C PHE A 103 15.90 11.88 -8.51
N LEU A 104 15.62 12.04 -7.21
CA LEU A 104 16.20 11.26 -6.13
C LEU A 104 15.10 10.42 -5.47
N ASN A 105 15.00 9.15 -5.87
CA ASN A 105 14.03 8.19 -5.35
C ASN A 105 14.66 7.30 -4.26
N GLY A 106 14.77 7.82 -3.05
CA GLY A 106 15.34 7.08 -1.93
C GLY A 106 15.11 7.81 -0.62
N CYS A 107 14.95 7.06 0.48
CA CYS A 107 14.55 7.61 1.77
C CYS A 107 15.45 8.77 2.23
N SER A 108 14.83 9.81 2.81
CA SER A 108 15.51 10.92 3.50
C SER A 108 16.54 11.68 2.65
N THR A 109 16.13 12.20 1.49
CA THR A 109 17.00 12.93 0.55
C THR A 109 17.00 14.45 0.74
N LEU A 110 16.30 14.97 1.77
CA LEU A 110 16.10 16.41 2.00
C LEU A 110 17.41 17.21 2.18
N GLU A 111 18.40 16.64 2.87
CA GLU A 111 19.70 17.28 3.11
C GLU A 111 20.50 17.46 1.81
N HIS A 112 20.37 16.54 0.85
CA HIS A 112 20.98 16.68 -0.48
C HIS A 112 20.37 17.81 -1.30
N ILE A 113 19.11 18.15 -1.04
CA ILE A 113 18.43 19.26 -1.71
C ILE A 113 19.04 20.59 -1.28
N GLN A 114 19.35 20.76 0.01
CA GLN A 114 20.00 21.97 0.51
C GLN A 114 21.38 22.16 -0.14
N LEU A 115 22.19 21.09 -0.19
CA LEU A 115 23.48 21.11 -0.88
C LEU A 115 23.34 21.46 -2.38
N LEU A 116 22.40 20.85 -3.10
CA LEU A 116 22.18 21.16 -4.52
C LEU A 116 21.71 22.60 -4.76
N ARG A 117 20.96 23.19 -3.81
CA ARG A 117 20.54 24.59 -3.87
C ARG A 117 21.70 25.55 -3.60
N GLU A 118 22.54 25.24 -2.62
CA GLU A 118 23.76 26.02 -2.31
C GLU A 118 24.74 26.06 -3.50
N GLN A 119 24.74 25.03 -4.34
CA GLN A 119 25.57 24.97 -5.56
C GLN A 119 24.94 25.68 -6.78
N ASN A 120 23.85 26.44 -6.62
CA ASN A 120 23.14 27.15 -7.70
C ASN A 120 22.69 26.24 -8.86
N SER A 121 22.27 25.01 -8.56
CA SER A 121 21.73 24.12 -9.59
C SER A 121 20.49 24.74 -10.26
N LYS A 122 20.49 24.77 -11.60
CA LYS A 122 19.36 25.27 -12.42
C LYS A 122 18.36 24.17 -12.81
N ALA A 123 18.51 22.98 -12.24
CA ALA A 123 17.61 21.85 -12.48
C ALA A 123 16.45 21.84 -11.48
N ALA A 124 15.28 21.38 -11.92
CA ALA A 124 14.25 20.95 -11.02
C ALA A 124 14.72 19.72 -10.22
N ILE A 125 14.31 19.61 -8.97
CA ILE A 125 14.68 18.52 -8.07
C ILE A 125 13.40 17.86 -7.56
N ILE A 126 13.25 16.57 -7.79
CA ILE A 126 12.24 15.71 -7.17
C ILE A 126 12.97 14.82 -6.16
N ALA A 127 12.53 14.82 -4.91
CA ALA A 127 13.14 14.07 -3.83
C ALA A 127 12.10 13.67 -2.79
N THR A 128 12.42 12.75 -1.87
CA THR A 128 11.50 12.34 -0.80
C THR A 128 11.84 13.07 0.51
N SER A 129 10.82 13.61 1.19
CA SER A 129 10.97 14.33 2.47
C SER A 129 10.99 13.42 3.70
N THR A 130 10.44 12.21 3.59
CA THR A 130 10.40 11.19 4.64
C THR A 130 10.81 9.83 4.08
N PRO A 131 11.05 8.82 4.92
CA PRO A 131 11.09 7.43 4.46
C PRO A 131 9.81 7.07 3.70
N VAL A 132 9.96 6.31 2.62
CA VAL A 132 8.89 5.89 1.72
C VAL A 132 8.96 4.38 1.55
N GLU A 133 7.82 3.71 1.44
CA GLU A 133 7.76 2.28 1.13
C GLU A 133 8.22 2.02 -0.32
N ASP A 134 9.01 0.96 -0.54
CA ASP A 134 9.62 0.64 -1.84
C ASP A 134 8.60 0.50 -2.98
N THR A 135 7.43 -0.07 -2.68
CA THR A 135 6.32 -0.27 -3.63
C THR A 135 5.75 1.08 -4.09
N VAL A 136 5.53 2.01 -3.15
CA VAL A 136 5.04 3.37 -3.40
C VAL A 136 6.08 4.17 -4.17
N ALA A 137 7.36 4.07 -3.77
CA ALA A 137 8.47 4.74 -4.46
C ALA A 137 8.62 4.29 -5.92
N THR A 138 8.53 2.97 -6.15
CA THR A 138 8.57 2.37 -7.48
C THR A 138 7.38 2.83 -8.34
N GLN A 139 6.18 2.80 -7.76
CA GLN A 139 4.96 3.20 -8.47
C GLN A 139 4.99 4.68 -8.87
N PHE A 140 5.47 5.55 -7.98
CA PHE A 140 5.58 6.98 -8.23
C PHE A 140 6.49 7.26 -9.43
N SER A 141 7.70 6.71 -9.45
CA SER A 141 8.64 6.89 -10.57
C SER A 141 8.07 6.36 -11.88
N ILE A 142 7.46 5.17 -11.88
CA ILE A 142 6.85 4.59 -13.09
C ILE A 142 5.75 5.49 -13.64
N THR A 143 4.86 6.01 -12.78
CA THR A 143 3.81 6.93 -13.20
C THR A 143 4.38 8.24 -13.73
N PHE A 144 5.37 8.82 -13.03
CA PHE A 144 6.04 10.05 -13.43
C PHE A 144 6.64 9.91 -14.83
N TYR A 145 7.46 8.88 -15.08
CA TYR A 145 8.07 8.68 -16.39
C TYR A 145 7.04 8.37 -17.48
N ARG A 146 5.98 7.62 -17.17
CA ARG A 146 4.88 7.37 -18.12
C ARG A 146 4.18 8.66 -18.54
N ALA A 147 3.97 9.59 -17.61
CA ALA A 147 3.42 10.91 -17.91
C ALA A 147 4.41 11.73 -18.75
N LEU A 148 5.67 11.77 -18.33
CA LEU A 148 6.71 12.56 -18.97
C LEU A 148 6.96 12.15 -20.44
N ILE A 149 6.95 10.85 -20.75
CA ILE A 149 7.08 10.35 -22.13
C ILE A 149 5.85 10.68 -22.99
N SER A 150 4.67 10.92 -22.39
CA SER A 150 3.47 11.33 -23.13
C SER A 150 3.46 12.82 -23.51
N GLY A 151 4.60 13.51 -23.39
CA GLY A 151 4.75 14.90 -23.80
C GLY A 151 4.21 15.93 -22.81
N THR A 152 4.00 15.54 -21.55
CA THR A 152 3.61 16.47 -20.48
C THR A 152 4.82 17.28 -20.00
N THR A 153 4.56 18.39 -19.30
CA THR A 153 5.59 19.13 -18.57
C THR A 153 6.06 18.39 -17.32
N LEU A 154 7.16 18.82 -16.70
CA LEU A 154 7.60 18.29 -15.40
C LEU A 154 6.51 18.47 -14.33
N ALA A 155 5.87 19.63 -14.29
CA ALA A 155 4.78 19.92 -13.36
C ALA A 155 3.59 18.96 -13.56
N GLU A 156 3.13 18.80 -14.81
CA GLU A 156 2.02 17.90 -15.14
C GLU A 156 2.36 16.43 -14.83
N ALA A 157 3.60 16.00 -15.12
CA ALA A 157 4.05 14.65 -14.83
C ALA A 157 4.11 14.36 -13.32
N LEU A 158 4.59 15.34 -12.54
CA LEU A 158 4.63 15.27 -11.09
C LEU A 158 3.23 15.20 -10.48
N GLU A 159 2.33 16.10 -10.90
CA GLU A 159 0.96 16.13 -10.40
C GLU A 159 0.23 14.83 -10.73
N ARG A 160 0.45 14.27 -11.93
CA ARG A 160 -0.11 12.96 -12.29
C ARG A 160 0.41 11.83 -11.38
N ALA A 161 1.70 11.85 -11.05
CA ALA A 161 2.29 10.87 -10.13
C ALA A 161 1.70 11.01 -8.71
N ARG A 162 1.54 12.24 -8.22
CA ARG A 162 0.89 12.51 -6.91
C ARG A 162 -0.57 12.05 -6.88
N LEU A 163 -1.35 12.42 -7.89
CA LEU A 163 -2.77 12.05 -7.97
C LEU A 163 -2.95 10.53 -8.10
N GLU A 164 -2.11 9.84 -8.86
CA GLU A 164 -2.20 8.38 -8.98
C GLU A 164 -1.84 7.68 -7.66
N LEU A 165 -0.89 8.21 -6.89
CA LEU A 165 -0.64 7.74 -5.52
C LEU A 165 -1.87 7.98 -4.64
N GLN A 166 -2.47 9.16 -4.64
CA GLN A 166 -3.68 9.47 -3.84
C GLN A 166 -4.91 8.61 -4.21
N VAL A 167 -4.99 8.11 -5.43
CA VAL A 167 -6.06 7.18 -5.85
C VAL A 167 -5.79 5.75 -5.36
N LYS A 168 -4.52 5.37 -5.22
CA LYS A 168 -4.09 4.02 -4.84
C LYS A 168 -3.91 3.87 -3.32
N ASP A 169 -3.40 4.91 -2.68
CA ASP A 169 -3.23 5.04 -1.24
C ASP A 169 -4.44 5.75 -0.64
N ALA A 170 -5.05 5.17 0.38
CA ALA A 170 -6.26 5.72 0.98
C ALA A 170 -5.99 7.07 1.67
N THR A 171 -6.53 8.16 1.13
CA THR A 171 -6.65 9.43 1.87
C THR A 171 -7.71 9.23 2.95
N VAL A 172 -7.29 9.28 4.22
CA VAL A 172 -8.23 9.26 5.37
C VAL A 172 -8.98 10.59 5.37
N ILE A 173 -10.27 10.57 5.01
CA ILE A 173 -11.16 11.70 5.24
C ILE A 173 -11.75 11.52 6.65
N GLU A 174 -11.24 12.28 7.62
CA GLU A 174 -11.84 12.33 8.95
C GLU A 174 -13.18 13.07 8.88
N THR A 175 -14.25 12.39 9.30
CA THR A 175 -15.59 12.97 9.37
C THR A 175 -15.80 13.62 10.73
N ILE A 176 -15.92 14.95 10.80
CA ILE A 176 -16.31 15.67 12.02
C ILE A 176 -17.83 15.61 12.19
N ARG A 177 -18.31 15.14 13.35
CA ARG A 177 -19.70 15.33 13.82
C ARG A 177 -19.76 16.60 14.67
N GLY A 178 -20.57 17.59 14.29
CA GLY A 178 -20.95 18.67 15.23
C GLY A 178 -21.00 20.13 14.74
N GLY A 179 -21.02 20.45 13.45
CA GLY A 179 -21.56 21.74 12.97
C GLY A 179 -20.72 23.02 13.14
N ILE A 180 -19.40 22.93 13.32
CA ILE A 180 -18.49 24.09 13.13
C ILE A 180 -17.44 23.70 12.09
N VAL A 181 -17.48 24.38 10.94
CA VAL A 181 -16.46 24.25 9.89
C VAL A 181 -15.25 25.06 10.33
N THR A 182 -14.21 24.35 10.75
CA THR A 182 -12.84 24.89 10.77
C THR A 182 -12.19 24.30 9.52
N GLU A 183 -11.51 25.12 8.71
CA GLU A 183 -10.87 24.68 7.45
C GLU A 183 -10.15 23.34 7.64
N LEU A 184 -10.64 22.31 6.94
CA LEU A 184 -10.04 20.98 6.96
C LEU A 184 -8.86 20.97 5.99
N GLU A 185 -7.64 20.89 6.52
CA GLU A 185 -6.48 20.57 5.70
C GLU A 185 -6.62 19.14 5.17
N GLU A 186 -6.60 19.02 3.84
CA GLU A 186 -6.43 17.77 3.12
C GLU A 186 -5.07 17.17 3.55
N VAL A 187 -5.08 16.12 4.39
CA VAL A 187 -3.84 15.44 4.81
C VAL A 187 -3.34 14.54 3.67
N SER A 188 -2.94 15.19 2.57
CA SER A 188 -2.10 14.58 1.55
C SER A 188 -0.74 14.32 2.20
N ARG A 189 -0.40 13.04 2.41
CA ARG A 189 0.98 12.64 2.72
C ARG A 189 1.83 12.83 1.46
N ASN A 190 2.09 14.08 1.08
CA ASN A 190 2.97 14.41 -0.02
C ASN A 190 4.42 14.14 0.41
N GLN A 191 4.82 12.86 0.36
CA GLN A 191 6.16 12.40 0.72
C GLN A 191 7.22 12.85 -0.30
N TRP A 192 6.80 13.41 -1.45
CA TRP A 192 7.70 13.95 -2.48
C TRP A 192 7.77 15.48 -2.43
N TYR A 193 8.97 15.96 -2.13
CA TYR A 193 9.35 17.34 -2.28
C TYR A 193 9.73 17.66 -3.73
N PHE A 194 9.20 18.77 -4.25
CA PHE A 194 9.56 19.29 -5.56
C PHE A 194 10.13 20.70 -5.42
N SER A 195 11.37 20.88 -5.88
CA SER A 195 12.07 22.16 -5.92
C SER A 195 12.27 22.58 -7.36
N THR A 196 11.95 23.82 -7.69
CA THR A 196 12.32 24.40 -8.98
C THR A 196 13.00 25.76 -8.80
N PRO A 197 14.04 26.07 -9.60
CA PRO A 197 14.70 27.36 -9.53
C PRO A 197 13.86 28.49 -10.17
N ASP A 198 13.01 28.15 -11.14
CA ASP A 198 12.17 29.09 -11.89
C ASP A 198 10.97 28.37 -12.54
N GLU A 199 9.98 29.14 -12.99
CA GLU A 199 8.76 28.63 -13.62
C GLU A 199 9.01 28.05 -15.02
N VAL A 200 9.99 28.55 -15.78
CA VAL A 200 10.33 28.02 -17.11
C VAL A 200 10.82 26.58 -17.02
N THR A 201 11.59 26.26 -15.99
CA THR A 201 12.08 24.91 -15.72
C THR A 201 10.93 23.93 -15.44
N THR A 202 9.82 24.37 -14.80
CA THR A 202 8.62 23.52 -14.58
C THR A 202 7.94 23.10 -15.88
N GLN A 203 8.02 23.95 -16.92
CA GLN A 203 7.42 23.75 -18.24
C GLN A 203 8.28 22.87 -19.15
N TRP A 204 9.45 22.43 -18.69
CA TRP A 204 10.31 21.55 -19.46
C TRP A 204 9.60 20.25 -19.80
N LYS A 205 9.83 19.75 -21.02
CA LYS A 205 9.29 18.50 -21.55
C LYS A 205 10.43 17.63 -22.03
N LEU A 206 10.21 16.31 -22.00
CA LEU A 206 11.15 15.37 -22.56
C LEU A 206 11.43 15.68 -24.04
N PRO A 207 12.68 15.61 -24.50
CA PRO A 207 13.00 15.75 -25.92
C PRO A 207 12.34 14.59 -26.68
N ALA A 208 11.33 14.91 -27.48
CA ALA A 208 10.66 13.99 -28.40
C ALA A 208 10.50 14.68 -29.76
N GLY A 209 10.74 13.94 -30.85
CA GLY A 209 10.74 14.47 -32.21
C GLY A 209 9.39 15.04 -32.65
N GLU A 210 9.41 15.91 -33.66
CA GLU A 210 8.23 16.63 -34.15
C GLU A 210 7.11 15.72 -34.71
N GLU A 211 7.40 14.46 -35.04
CA GLU A 211 6.42 13.52 -35.61
C GLU A 211 5.30 13.14 -34.62
N LEU A 212 5.63 12.95 -33.33
CA LEU A 212 4.61 12.72 -32.29
C LEU A 212 3.72 13.95 -32.09
N ARG A 213 4.29 15.17 -32.18
CA ARG A 213 3.56 16.45 -32.06
C ARG A 213 2.60 16.70 -33.23
N SER A 214 2.86 16.03 -34.37
CA SER A 214 2.04 16.10 -35.59
C SER A 214 0.89 15.10 -35.54
N ALA A 215 1.12 13.91 -34.99
CA ALA A 215 0.09 12.92 -34.73
C ALA A 215 -0.97 13.45 -33.73
N GLU A 216 -0.54 14.14 -32.66
CA GLU A 216 -1.45 14.68 -31.66
C GLU A 216 -2.30 15.87 -32.16
N ARG A 217 -1.72 16.76 -32.98
CA ARG A 217 -2.45 17.88 -33.61
C ARG A 217 -3.57 17.38 -34.53
N ARG A 218 -3.35 16.28 -35.25
CA ARG A 218 -4.39 15.64 -36.08
C ARG A 218 -5.51 15.06 -35.22
N THR A 219 -5.22 14.37 -34.12
CA THR A 219 -6.24 13.84 -33.20
C THR A 219 -7.08 14.91 -32.49
N ARG A 220 -6.52 16.11 -32.22
CA ARG A 220 -7.28 17.20 -31.57
C ARG A 220 -8.24 17.91 -32.54
N TYR A 221 -7.87 18.02 -33.82
CA TYR A 221 -8.72 18.59 -34.87
C TYR A 221 -9.89 17.65 -35.24
N ASP A 222 -9.65 16.34 -35.34
CA ASP A 222 -10.69 15.34 -35.62
C ASP A 222 -11.73 15.21 -34.50
N ARG A 223 -11.36 15.49 -33.24
CA ARG A 223 -12.26 15.37 -32.09
C ARG A 223 -13.38 16.42 -32.10
N ASN A 224 -13.12 17.62 -32.63
CA ASN A 224 -14.10 18.71 -32.68
C ASN A 224 -15.10 18.56 -33.84
N ILE A 225 -14.68 17.95 -34.96
CA ILE A 225 -15.60 17.63 -36.08
C ILE A 225 -16.47 16.41 -35.73
N ARG A 226 -15.92 15.42 -35.00
CA ARG A 226 -16.68 14.25 -34.53
C ARG A 226 -17.77 14.61 -33.53
N LEU A 227 -17.56 15.56 -32.62
CA LEU A 227 -18.62 15.99 -31.68
C LEU A 227 -19.84 16.61 -32.40
N ALA A 228 -19.62 17.33 -33.51
CA ALA A 228 -20.70 17.94 -34.30
C ALA A 228 -21.49 16.90 -35.13
N LEU A 229 -20.85 15.80 -35.54
CA LEU A 229 -21.49 14.72 -36.30
C LEU A 229 -22.15 13.65 -35.41
N ILE A 230 -21.64 13.42 -34.19
CA ILE A 230 -22.19 12.43 -33.24
C ILE A 230 -23.60 12.80 -32.74
N LEU A 231 -23.96 14.09 -32.70
CA LEU A 231 -25.33 14.51 -32.35
C LEU A 231 -26.37 14.21 -33.45
N GLY A 232 -25.94 13.95 -34.68
CA GLY A 232 -26.83 13.72 -35.84
C GLY A 232 -27.02 12.26 -36.26
N SER A 233 -26.29 11.29 -35.68
CA SER A 233 -26.20 9.93 -36.23
C SER A 233 -26.46 8.79 -35.23
N ILE A 234 -27.07 9.07 -34.07
CA ILE A 234 -27.47 8.04 -33.07
C ILE A 234 -28.57 7.09 -33.60
N ALA A 235 -29.12 7.31 -34.80
CA ALA A 235 -30.30 6.57 -35.25
C ALA A 235 -30.06 5.26 -36.00
N ILE A 236 -28.94 4.98 -36.69
CA ILE A 236 -28.95 3.86 -37.67
C ILE A 236 -27.61 3.09 -37.76
N VAL A 237 -27.68 1.80 -37.39
CA VAL A 237 -26.73 0.67 -37.60
C VAL A 237 -25.44 0.66 -36.76
N GLY A 238 -25.58 0.19 -35.52
CA GLY A 238 -24.48 -0.20 -34.64
C GLY A 238 -23.87 -1.54 -35.04
N GLY A 239 -22.82 -1.49 -35.85
CA GLY A 239 -21.93 -2.61 -36.13
C GLY A 239 -20.48 -2.15 -36.07
N SER A 240 -19.85 -2.25 -34.90
CA SER A 240 -18.39 -2.28 -34.77
C SER A 240 -18.00 -2.94 -33.46
N TYR A 241 -18.12 -4.26 -33.49
CA TYR A 241 -17.40 -5.23 -32.70
C TYR A 241 -15.92 -4.80 -32.57
N GLN A 242 -15.35 -4.86 -31.36
CA GLN A 242 -13.92 -4.73 -31.01
C GLN A 242 -13.32 -3.40 -30.54
N TYR A 243 -14.09 -2.35 -30.20
CA TYR A 243 -13.52 -1.18 -29.46
C TYR A 243 -14.20 -0.86 -28.12
N PHE A 244 -15.01 -1.77 -27.61
CA PHE A 244 -15.47 -1.75 -26.22
C PHE A 244 -15.25 -3.14 -25.62
N ARG A 245 -14.07 -3.38 -25.02
CA ARG A 245 -14.10 -4.22 -23.81
C ARG A 245 -14.72 -3.36 -22.73
N THR A 246 -16.06 -3.40 -22.69
CA THR A 246 -16.81 -3.11 -21.50
C THR A 246 -16.16 -3.87 -20.34
N HIS A 247 -16.04 -3.22 -19.19
CA HIS A 247 -15.65 -3.88 -17.95
C HIS A 247 -16.78 -4.86 -17.62
N GLN A 248 -16.76 -6.06 -18.22
CA GLN A 248 -17.75 -7.08 -17.91
C GLN A 248 -17.56 -7.43 -16.44
N SER A 249 -18.63 -7.25 -15.68
CA SER A 249 -18.71 -7.71 -14.31
C SER A 249 -19.37 -9.09 -14.29
N PHE A 250 -19.02 -9.93 -13.33
CA PHE A 250 -19.61 -11.23 -13.13
C PHE A 250 -20.23 -11.33 -11.73
N ASP A 251 -21.21 -12.21 -11.58
CA ASP A 251 -21.83 -12.49 -10.29
C ASP A 251 -21.18 -13.74 -9.68
N TYR A 252 -21.04 -13.78 -8.35
CA TYR A 252 -20.43 -14.89 -7.65
C TYR A 252 -21.27 -15.31 -6.45
N THR A 253 -21.46 -16.62 -6.27
CA THR A 253 -22.27 -17.15 -5.16
C THR A 253 -21.39 -17.84 -4.12
N VAL A 254 -21.54 -17.48 -2.86
CA VAL A 254 -20.86 -18.15 -1.73
C VAL A 254 -21.88 -18.86 -0.87
N TYR A 255 -21.66 -20.14 -0.60
CA TYR A 255 -22.46 -20.94 0.32
C TYR A 255 -21.74 -21.10 1.66
N LEU A 256 -22.27 -20.48 2.71
CA LEU A 256 -21.78 -20.64 4.08
C LEU A 256 -22.43 -21.87 4.71
N ARG A 257 -21.62 -22.88 5.04
CA ARG A 257 -22.07 -24.13 5.65
C ARG A 257 -21.57 -24.23 7.09
N PRO A 258 -22.45 -24.51 8.06
CA PRO A 258 -22.03 -24.74 9.43
C PRO A 258 -21.31 -26.10 9.54
N GLY A 259 -20.43 -26.25 10.54
CA GLY A 259 -19.79 -27.53 10.84
C GLY A 259 -20.81 -28.63 11.17
N GLN A 260 -20.45 -29.90 10.99
CA GLN A 260 -21.39 -31.02 11.22
C GLN A 260 -22.09 -30.93 12.59
N GLY A 261 -23.43 -30.95 12.59
CA GLY A 261 -24.26 -30.89 13.80
C GLY A 261 -24.69 -29.49 14.27
N GLN A 262 -24.36 -28.43 13.53
CA GLN A 262 -24.68 -27.04 13.90
C GLN A 262 -25.88 -26.46 13.13
N ALA A 263 -26.56 -25.48 13.74
CA ALA A 263 -27.72 -24.81 13.15
C ALA A 263 -27.35 -23.95 11.92
N PRO A 264 -28.28 -23.75 10.95
CA PRO A 264 -28.02 -22.95 9.75
C PRO A 264 -27.63 -21.50 10.08
N VAL A 265 -26.68 -20.95 9.31
CA VAL A 265 -26.11 -19.59 9.44
C VAL A 265 -27.08 -18.50 8.91
N ALA A 266 -28.35 -18.87 8.74
CA ALA A 266 -29.39 -18.14 8.02
C ALA A 266 -29.64 -16.72 8.57
N GLY A 267 -29.49 -15.70 7.72
CA GLY A 267 -29.96 -14.32 7.99
C GLY A 267 -29.22 -13.54 9.08
N LYS A 268 -28.17 -14.10 9.70
CA LYS A 268 -27.42 -13.45 10.79
C LYS A 268 -26.00 -13.02 10.41
N VAL A 269 -25.41 -13.66 9.41
CA VAL A 269 -24.01 -13.44 9.03
C VAL A 269 -23.93 -12.62 7.77
N LYS A 270 -23.05 -11.61 7.80
CA LYS A 270 -22.76 -10.77 6.64
C LYS A 270 -21.34 -11.08 6.16
N LEU A 271 -21.21 -11.43 4.89
CA LEU A 271 -19.92 -11.72 4.28
C LEU A 271 -19.43 -10.47 3.57
N ARG A 272 -18.23 -10.02 3.93
CA ARG A 272 -17.52 -8.94 3.24
C ARG A 272 -16.48 -9.54 2.29
N LEU A 273 -16.55 -9.20 1.01
CA LEU A 273 -15.49 -9.45 0.02
C LEU A 273 -14.70 -8.16 -0.22
N LEU A 274 -13.39 -8.21 -0.04
CA LEU A 274 -12.50 -7.08 -0.30
C LEU A 274 -12.02 -7.11 -1.76
N LEU A 275 -12.76 -6.41 -2.62
CA LEU A 275 -12.42 -6.23 -4.04
C LEU A 275 -11.56 -4.98 -4.22
N GLY A 276 -10.30 -5.04 -3.77
CA GLY A 276 -9.46 -3.84 -3.66
C GLY A 276 -10.01 -2.89 -2.59
N ASN A 277 -10.26 -1.62 -2.93
CA ASN A 277 -10.74 -0.61 -1.98
C ASN A 277 -12.28 -0.49 -1.91
N THR A 278 -13.02 -1.32 -2.66
CA THR A 278 -14.50 -1.39 -2.57
C THR A 278 -14.93 -2.69 -1.91
N PRO A 279 -15.07 -2.72 -0.58
CA PRO A 279 -15.64 -3.88 0.10
C PRO A 279 -17.09 -4.07 -0.38
N ARG A 280 -17.43 -5.29 -0.78
CA ARG A 280 -18.81 -5.72 -1.03
C ARG A 280 -19.29 -6.49 0.17
N GLU A 281 -20.41 -6.10 0.73
CA GLU A 281 -20.96 -6.75 1.92
C GLU A 281 -22.37 -7.23 1.64
N GLU A 282 -22.55 -8.54 1.72
CA GLU A 282 -23.84 -9.17 1.43
C GLU A 282 -24.24 -10.08 2.59
N THR A 283 -25.53 -10.09 2.90
CA THR A 283 -26.07 -10.89 4.01
C THR A 283 -26.48 -12.26 3.50
N ALA A 284 -26.16 -13.32 4.25
CA ALA A 284 -26.57 -14.67 3.91
C ALA A 284 -28.09 -14.86 4.01
N ASP A 285 -28.68 -15.51 3.02
CA ASP A 285 -30.11 -15.83 3.00
C ASP A 285 -30.47 -16.96 3.99
N ALA A 286 -31.74 -17.40 3.96
CA ALA A 286 -32.25 -18.45 4.84
C ALA A 286 -31.54 -19.81 4.70
N ASN A 287 -30.78 -20.01 3.61
CA ASN A 287 -30.04 -21.24 3.30
C ASN A 287 -28.52 -21.05 3.40
N GLY A 288 -28.05 -19.91 3.91
CA GLY A 288 -26.62 -19.60 4.00
C GLY A 288 -26.00 -19.19 2.65
N ARG A 289 -26.81 -18.86 1.64
CA ARG A 289 -26.34 -18.41 0.33
C ARG A 289 -26.12 -16.90 0.34
N VAL A 290 -24.97 -16.46 -0.18
CA VAL A 290 -24.59 -15.06 -0.37
C VAL A 290 -24.35 -14.85 -1.85
N VAL A 291 -25.11 -13.96 -2.49
CA VAL A 291 -24.95 -13.62 -3.91
C VAL A 291 -24.29 -12.26 -4.03
N ILE A 292 -23.17 -12.19 -4.75
CA ILE A 292 -22.36 -10.98 -4.89
C ILE A 292 -22.38 -10.61 -6.36
N ALA A 293 -23.22 -9.63 -6.69
CA ALA A 293 -23.42 -9.21 -8.07
C ALA A 293 -22.38 -8.18 -8.51
N GLY A 294 -22.05 -8.19 -9.80
CA GLY A 294 -21.30 -7.11 -10.42
C GLY A 294 -19.83 -7.00 -9.99
N ILE A 295 -19.16 -8.14 -9.71
CA ILE A 295 -17.72 -8.18 -9.44
C ILE A 295 -16.95 -7.83 -10.71
N PRO A 296 -16.04 -6.84 -10.70
CA PRO A 296 -15.24 -6.50 -11.88
C PRO A 296 -14.39 -7.70 -12.37
N SER A 297 -14.40 -7.99 -13.67
CA SER A 297 -13.63 -9.11 -14.28
C SER A 297 -12.14 -9.13 -13.95
N GLN A 298 -11.53 -8.02 -13.53
CA GLN A 298 -10.14 -7.98 -13.08
C GLN A 298 -9.86 -8.85 -11.84
N PHE A 299 -10.90 -9.27 -11.10
CA PHE A 299 -10.84 -10.15 -9.93
C PHE A 299 -11.17 -11.61 -10.25
N GLN A 300 -11.53 -11.92 -11.51
CA GLN A 300 -11.76 -13.30 -11.94
C GLN A 300 -10.47 -14.11 -11.83
N GLU A 301 -10.56 -15.34 -11.33
CA GLU A 301 -9.42 -16.24 -11.07
C GLU A 301 -8.36 -15.68 -10.10
N LYS A 302 -8.72 -14.68 -9.29
CA LYS A 302 -7.82 -14.12 -8.28
C LYS A 302 -8.28 -14.43 -6.86
N PRO A 303 -7.33 -14.61 -5.93
CA PRO A 303 -7.64 -14.65 -4.51
C PRO A 303 -8.11 -13.27 -4.05
N VAL A 304 -9.23 -13.24 -3.33
CA VAL A 304 -9.76 -12.05 -2.68
C VAL A 304 -9.92 -12.34 -1.20
N ARG A 305 -9.65 -11.33 -0.36
CA ARG A 305 -9.83 -11.47 1.07
C ARG A 305 -11.32 -11.37 1.42
N ILE A 306 -11.74 -12.24 2.33
CA ILE A 306 -13.12 -12.29 2.83
C ILE A 306 -13.15 -12.15 4.34
N GLU A 307 -14.21 -11.53 4.86
CA GLU A 307 -14.40 -11.30 6.29
C GLU A 307 -15.83 -11.65 6.70
N LEU A 308 -15.97 -12.34 7.84
CA LEU A 308 -17.25 -12.56 8.51
C LEU A 308 -17.57 -11.36 9.39
N LEU A 309 -18.66 -10.67 9.10
CA LEU A 309 -19.20 -9.58 9.89
C LEU A 309 -20.44 -10.03 10.66
N ASN A 310 -20.67 -9.40 11.81
CA ASN A 310 -21.82 -9.66 12.70
C ASN A 310 -21.93 -11.13 13.16
N SER A 311 -20.80 -11.84 13.19
CA SER A 311 -20.69 -13.26 13.54
C SER A 311 -19.65 -13.47 14.64
N PRO A 312 -19.83 -12.90 15.85
CA PRO A 312 -18.80 -12.93 16.90
C PRO A 312 -18.50 -14.35 17.39
N ASP A 313 -19.44 -15.27 17.24
CA ASP A 313 -19.36 -16.66 17.68
C ASP A 313 -18.82 -17.62 16.60
N GLN A 314 -18.60 -17.15 15.36
CA GLN A 314 -18.11 -17.99 14.26
C GLN A 314 -16.91 -17.38 13.53
N ALA A 315 -16.11 -18.28 12.97
CA ALA A 315 -14.88 -18.06 12.24
C ALA A 315 -14.88 -18.97 11.01
N PHE A 316 -14.05 -18.66 10.02
CA PHE A 316 -13.76 -19.60 8.96
C PHE A 316 -12.99 -20.81 9.49
N SER A 317 -12.90 -21.88 8.69
CA SER A 317 -12.17 -23.11 9.05
C SER A 317 -10.72 -22.89 9.53
N ASN A 318 -10.12 -21.75 9.20
CA ASN A 318 -8.80 -21.32 9.67
C ASN A 318 -8.77 -20.78 11.12
N GLY A 319 -9.91 -20.71 11.82
CA GLY A 319 -10.03 -20.24 13.20
C GLY A 319 -10.18 -18.74 13.37
N THR A 320 -10.21 -17.96 12.29
CA THR A 320 -10.31 -16.51 12.30
C THR A 320 -11.55 -16.01 11.55
N SER A 321 -11.95 -14.76 11.78
CA SER A 321 -13.02 -14.10 11.02
C SER A 321 -12.62 -13.65 9.61
N ILE A 322 -11.37 -13.91 9.19
CA ILE A 322 -10.81 -13.48 7.91
C ILE A 322 -10.29 -14.71 7.16
N ASP A 323 -10.56 -14.81 5.86
CA ASP A 323 -9.98 -15.87 5.03
C ASP A 323 -9.72 -15.35 3.62
N THR A 324 -9.18 -16.21 2.74
CA THR A 324 -8.98 -15.92 1.33
C THR A 324 -9.85 -16.82 0.48
N LEU A 325 -10.64 -16.22 -0.40
CA LEU A 325 -11.47 -16.91 -1.38
C LEU A 325 -10.87 -16.74 -2.77
N LEU A 326 -10.57 -17.85 -3.44
CA LEU A 326 -10.26 -17.81 -4.86
C LEU A 326 -11.57 -17.67 -5.66
N LEU A 327 -11.74 -16.58 -6.41
CA LEU A 327 -12.89 -16.37 -7.29
C LEU A 327 -12.72 -17.18 -8.60
N ALA A 328 -12.57 -18.50 -8.46
CA ALA A 328 -12.61 -19.45 -9.57
C ALA A 328 -14.06 -19.89 -9.82
N GLU A 329 -14.39 -20.19 -11.09
CA GLU A 329 -15.73 -20.62 -11.52
C GLU A 329 -16.81 -19.54 -11.27
N THR A 330 -17.97 -19.91 -10.70
CA THR A 330 -19.09 -18.99 -10.38
C THR A 330 -19.58 -19.11 -8.94
N GLU A 331 -19.09 -20.10 -8.19
CA GLU A 331 -19.51 -20.35 -6.82
C GLU A 331 -18.43 -20.98 -5.94
N ALA A 332 -18.57 -20.81 -4.62
CA ALA A 332 -17.72 -21.46 -3.63
C ALA A 332 -18.51 -21.86 -2.39
N THR A 333 -18.03 -22.89 -1.68
CA THR A 333 -18.58 -23.30 -0.38
C THR A 333 -17.55 -23.08 0.71
N LEU A 334 -17.92 -22.36 1.76
CA LEU A 334 -17.07 -22.06 2.92
C LEU A 334 -17.64 -22.71 4.18
N SER A 335 -16.77 -23.36 4.96
CA SER A 335 -17.16 -23.99 6.23
C SER A 335 -16.86 -23.08 7.41
N LEU A 336 -17.81 -22.94 8.33
CA LEU A 336 -17.69 -22.12 9.54
C LEU A 336 -17.48 -22.97 10.82
N ILE A 337 -16.66 -22.47 11.74
CA ILE A 337 -16.34 -23.04 13.06
C ILE A 337 -16.42 -21.96 14.15
N PRO A 338 -16.44 -22.28 15.46
CA PRO A 338 -16.51 -21.25 16.52
C PRO A 338 -15.24 -20.35 16.67
N HIS A 339 -15.39 -19.05 17.01
CA HIS A 339 -14.30 -18.04 17.09
C HIS A 339 -13.38 -18.15 18.34
N GLN A 340 -12.05 -18.01 18.18
CA GLN A 340 -11.07 -18.26 19.25
C GLN A 340 -10.82 -17.10 20.25
N ASP A 341 -10.97 -15.82 19.89
CA ASP A 341 -10.67 -14.71 20.84
C ASP A 341 -11.71 -14.50 21.95
N LEU A 342 -12.91 -15.04 21.74
CA LEU A 342 -13.90 -15.16 22.80
C LEU A 342 -13.70 -16.43 23.61
N CYS A 343 -12.70 -17.26 23.28
CA CYS A 343 -12.55 -18.57 23.90
C CYS A 343 -12.27 -18.49 25.39
N CYS A 344 -11.71 -17.41 25.95
CA CYS A 344 -10.97 -17.54 27.20
C CYS A 344 -10.86 -16.26 28.07
N ILE A 345 -10.88 -16.40 29.41
CA ILE A 345 -10.46 -15.37 30.38
C ILE A 345 -8.95 -15.47 30.58
N ARG A 346 -8.25 -14.33 30.61
CA ARG A 346 -6.79 -14.28 30.82
C ARG A 346 -6.47 -13.39 32.02
N GLY A 347 -5.40 -13.73 32.75
CA GLY A 347 -5.01 -12.95 33.91
C GLY A 347 -3.75 -13.41 34.60
N THR A 348 -3.40 -12.73 35.68
CA THR A 348 -2.22 -13.02 36.50
C THR A 348 -2.61 -13.13 37.99
N VAL A 349 -2.00 -14.08 38.70
CA VAL A 349 -2.16 -14.24 40.14
C VAL A 349 -0.94 -13.67 40.87
N TYR A 350 -1.18 -12.80 41.85
CA TYR A 350 -0.16 -12.17 42.69
C TYR A 350 -0.34 -12.56 44.16
N ASP A 351 0.72 -12.43 44.96
CA ASP A 351 0.63 -12.44 46.43
C ASP A 351 0.39 -11.04 47.00
N ASN A 352 0.28 -10.92 48.33
CA ASN A 352 0.08 -9.65 49.04
C ASN A 352 1.23 -8.65 48.84
N ASN A 353 2.42 -9.11 48.45
CA ASN A 353 3.59 -8.28 48.18
C ASN A 353 3.73 -7.92 46.70
N GLY A 354 2.75 -8.30 45.87
CA GLY A 354 2.75 -8.06 44.42
C GLY A 354 3.64 -9.00 43.62
N GLN A 355 4.11 -10.11 44.20
CA GLN A 355 4.92 -11.11 43.48
C GLN A 355 4.03 -12.10 42.74
N PRO A 356 4.36 -12.49 41.50
CA PRO A 356 3.57 -13.46 40.74
C PRO A 356 3.61 -14.85 41.39
N VAL A 357 2.47 -15.53 41.40
CA VAL A 357 2.29 -16.83 42.07
C VAL A 357 2.23 -17.96 41.03
N PRO A 358 3.31 -18.73 40.83
CA PRO A 358 3.32 -19.84 39.88
C PRO A 358 2.61 -21.08 40.41
N LYS A 359 2.08 -21.92 39.51
CA LYS A 359 1.37 -23.17 39.82
C LYS A 359 0.20 -22.99 40.81
N ALA A 360 -0.48 -21.86 40.78
CA ALA A 360 -1.76 -21.67 41.45
C ALA A 360 -2.88 -22.29 40.61
N THR A 361 -3.86 -22.92 41.24
CA THR A 361 -5.03 -23.48 40.55
C THR A 361 -6.06 -22.38 40.36
N VAL A 362 -6.49 -22.13 39.12
CA VAL A 362 -7.46 -21.09 38.77
C VAL A 362 -8.63 -21.73 38.03
N TRP A 363 -9.86 -21.31 38.32
CA TRP A 363 -11.05 -21.75 37.60
C TRP A 363 -12.10 -20.63 37.57
N ALA A 364 -13.06 -20.74 36.66
CA ALA A 364 -14.21 -19.85 36.58
C ALA A 364 -15.48 -20.69 36.71
N GLU A 365 -16.37 -20.29 37.62
CA GLU A 365 -17.63 -21.01 37.93
C GLU A 365 -17.42 -22.54 38.05
N ASN A 366 -18.00 -23.33 37.15
CA ASN A 366 -17.90 -24.80 37.11
C ASN A 366 -17.00 -25.32 35.98
N PHE A 367 -16.16 -24.46 35.39
CA PHE A 367 -15.28 -24.85 34.27
C PHE A 367 -14.01 -25.55 34.76
N PRO A 368 -13.36 -26.35 33.88
CA PRO A 368 -12.15 -27.09 34.25
C PRO A 368 -11.04 -26.17 34.79
N PRO A 369 -10.41 -26.52 35.93
CA PRO A 369 -9.36 -25.71 36.51
C PRO A 369 -8.08 -25.75 35.65
N GLN A 370 -7.37 -24.64 35.63
CA GLN A 370 -6.06 -24.46 34.99
C GLN A 370 -5.00 -24.10 36.02
N GLN A 371 -3.73 -24.23 35.65
CA GLN A 371 -2.62 -23.79 36.50
C GLN A 371 -1.94 -22.54 35.94
N THR A 372 -1.49 -21.67 36.85
CA THR A 372 -0.65 -20.54 36.46
C THR A 372 0.74 -20.99 36.02
N ASP A 373 1.30 -20.29 35.04
CA ASP A 373 2.64 -20.51 34.53
C ASP A 373 3.74 -20.02 35.50
N SER A 374 5.01 -20.02 35.07
CA SER A 374 6.15 -19.59 35.89
C SER A 374 6.13 -18.11 36.29
N VAL A 375 5.31 -17.28 35.63
CA VAL A 375 5.14 -15.85 35.91
C VAL A 375 3.74 -15.53 36.42
N GLY A 376 2.99 -16.54 36.89
CA GLY A 376 1.69 -16.37 37.53
C GLY A 376 0.52 -16.16 36.56
N ARG A 377 0.72 -16.29 35.24
CA ARG A 377 -0.34 -16.08 34.24
C ARG A 377 -1.21 -17.31 34.05
N PHE A 378 -2.50 -17.10 33.77
CA PHE A 378 -3.47 -18.15 33.46
C PHE A 378 -4.32 -17.81 32.23
N VAL A 379 -4.86 -18.85 31.59
CA VAL A 379 -5.84 -18.77 30.51
C VAL A 379 -6.96 -19.79 30.80
N LEU A 380 -8.19 -19.33 30.99
CA LEU A 380 -9.36 -20.17 31.27
C LEU A 380 -10.28 -20.23 30.05
N PRO A 381 -10.45 -21.38 29.38
CA PRO A 381 -11.41 -21.49 28.30
C PRO A 381 -12.86 -21.38 28.82
N LEU A 382 -13.69 -20.63 28.08
CA LEU A 382 -15.09 -20.32 28.33
C LEU A 382 -15.98 -20.92 27.22
N PRO A 383 -17.07 -21.61 27.59
CA PRO A 383 -18.12 -22.00 26.64
C PRO A 383 -18.78 -20.77 26.00
N VAL A 384 -19.23 -20.91 24.75
CA VAL A 384 -19.79 -19.82 23.91
C VAL A 384 -20.85 -18.98 24.63
N GLN A 385 -21.73 -19.61 25.40
CA GLN A 385 -22.82 -18.93 26.11
C GLN A 385 -22.35 -17.92 27.18
N TYR A 386 -21.13 -18.08 27.71
CA TYR A 386 -20.56 -17.20 28.75
C TYR A 386 -19.66 -16.09 28.17
N GLN A 387 -19.40 -16.10 26.86
CA GLN A 387 -18.44 -15.19 26.23
C GLN A 387 -18.94 -13.75 26.12
N GLN A 388 -20.23 -13.51 26.35
CA GLN A 388 -20.87 -12.19 26.33
C GLN A 388 -21.24 -11.68 27.73
N GLU A 389 -20.98 -12.46 28.79
CA GLU A 389 -21.26 -12.01 30.15
C GLU A 389 -20.27 -10.94 30.58
N THR A 390 -20.74 -9.96 31.35
CA THR A 390 -19.92 -8.82 31.81
C THR A 390 -19.28 -9.06 33.17
N SER A 391 -19.53 -10.21 33.80
CA SER A 391 -19.02 -10.53 35.13
C SER A 391 -19.08 -12.03 35.41
N ILE A 392 -17.92 -12.69 35.32
CA ILE A 392 -17.75 -14.13 35.62
C ILE A 392 -16.88 -14.26 36.86
N ARG A 393 -17.26 -15.07 37.84
CA ARG A 393 -16.43 -15.28 39.03
C ARG A 393 -15.25 -16.18 38.70
N VAL A 394 -14.04 -15.63 38.84
CA VAL A 394 -12.78 -16.35 38.73
C VAL A 394 -12.21 -16.55 40.13
N THR A 395 -11.85 -17.78 40.47
CA THR A 395 -11.25 -18.15 41.74
C THR A 395 -9.85 -18.70 41.51
N ALA A 396 -8.87 -18.20 42.28
CA ALA A 396 -7.54 -18.78 42.36
C ALA A 396 -7.32 -19.40 43.74
N ARG A 397 -6.55 -20.48 43.79
CA ARG A 397 -6.16 -21.19 45.02
C ARG A 397 -4.71 -21.64 44.97
N LYS A 398 -4.00 -21.43 46.07
CA LYS A 398 -2.66 -21.98 46.32
C LYS A 398 -2.56 -22.43 47.78
N ASN A 399 -2.13 -23.67 48.02
CA ASN A 399 -2.11 -24.26 49.35
C ASN A 399 -3.51 -24.19 50.02
N GLN A 400 -3.62 -23.60 51.21
CA GLN A 400 -4.89 -23.38 51.92
C GLN A 400 -5.53 -22.01 51.63
N GLN A 401 -4.89 -21.16 50.83
CA GLN A 401 -5.33 -19.80 50.55
C GLN A 401 -6.09 -19.73 49.22
N GLN A 402 -7.18 -18.96 49.20
CA GLN A 402 -8.00 -18.75 48.01
C GLN A 402 -8.50 -17.32 47.94
N ALA A 403 -8.67 -16.81 46.72
CA ALA A 403 -9.26 -15.51 46.46
C ALA A 403 -10.12 -15.58 45.19
N SER A 404 -11.14 -14.73 45.12
CA SER A 404 -12.02 -14.65 43.95
C SER A 404 -12.16 -13.20 43.50
N VAL A 405 -12.30 -13.03 42.19
CA VAL A 405 -12.54 -11.75 41.54
C VAL A 405 -13.60 -11.94 40.46
N HIS A 406 -14.28 -10.85 40.10
CA HIS A 406 -15.14 -10.84 38.93
C HIS A 406 -14.32 -10.40 37.72
N ALA A 407 -14.37 -11.21 36.65
CA ALA A 407 -13.64 -10.99 35.42
C ALA A 407 -14.62 -10.76 34.27
N THR A 408 -14.25 -9.82 33.40
CA THR A 408 -14.92 -9.62 32.12
C THR A 408 -14.13 -10.38 31.06
N PRO A 409 -14.75 -11.25 30.23
CA PRO A 409 -14.13 -11.75 29.02
C PRO A 409 -13.56 -10.59 28.20
N ARG A 410 -12.34 -10.76 27.65
CA ARG A 410 -11.54 -9.73 26.92
C ARG A 410 -10.73 -8.76 27.79
N GLU A 411 -10.94 -8.70 29.11
CA GLU A 411 -10.16 -7.86 30.02
C GLU A 411 -9.10 -8.65 30.79
N GLU A 412 -7.97 -8.02 31.07
CA GLU A 412 -6.91 -8.63 31.87
C GLU A 412 -7.30 -8.63 33.35
N THR A 413 -7.39 -9.83 33.92
CA THR A 413 -7.83 -10.01 35.31
C THR A 413 -6.65 -10.22 36.24
N SER A 414 -6.65 -9.57 37.40
CA SER A 414 -5.66 -9.82 38.45
C SER A 414 -6.31 -10.41 39.69
N VAL A 415 -5.75 -11.51 40.20
CA VAL A 415 -6.21 -12.15 41.45
C VAL A 415 -5.11 -12.04 42.48
N SER A 416 -5.38 -11.41 43.63
CA SER A 416 -4.43 -11.37 44.74
C SER A 416 -4.74 -12.46 45.75
N LEU A 417 -3.76 -13.35 46.00
CA LEU A 417 -3.84 -14.41 46.99
C LEU A 417 -3.18 -13.97 48.31
N PRO A 418 -3.82 -14.23 49.47
CA PRO A 418 -3.23 -13.91 50.76
C PRO A 418 -2.20 -14.97 51.17
N LEU A 419 -1.07 -15.00 50.47
CA LEU A 419 0.05 -15.92 50.70
C LEU A 419 1.14 -15.34 51.60
#